data_AF-A0A529HH27-F1
#
_entry.id   AF-A0A529HH27-F1
#
_cell.length_a   1.000
_cell.length_b   1.000
_cell.length_c   1.000
_cell.angle_alpha   90.00
_cell.angle_beta   90.00
_cell.angle_gamma   90.00
#
_symmetry.space_group_name_H-M   'P 1'
#
loop_
_entity.id
_entity.type
_entity.pdbx_description
1 polymer ?
#
loop_
_entity_poly.entity_id
_entity_poly.type
_entity_poly.pdbx_seq_one_letter_code
_entity_poly.pdbx_strand_id
1 'polypeptide(L)'
;DKIEEEIGELREALTTGDAAPIKDEFGDMLFAVVNLGRHLKLDAEAALSGTNEKFRTRFHYVERALEASGNTLEKATLDEMEALWQQAKGEK
;
A
#
# COMPACT_ATOMS: atom_id res chain seq x y z
N ASP A 1 3.23 -1.93 21.63
CA ASP A 1 3.49 -0.83 20.70
C ASP A 1 2.19 -0.21 20.26
N LYS A 2 2.09 1.13 20.20
CA LYS A 2 0.84 1.82 19.84
C LYS A 2 0.30 1.38 18.47
N ILE A 3 1.17 1.08 17.50
CA ILE A 3 0.76 0.54 16.19
C ILE A 3 -0.01 -0.79 16.31
N GLU A 4 0.46 -1.71 17.16
CA GLU A 4 -0.19 -3.01 17.33
C GLU A 4 -1.54 -2.89 18.05
N GLU A 5 -1.69 -1.88 18.92
CA GLU A 5 -2.95 -1.52 19.58
C GLU A 5 -3.99 -1.05 18.55
N GLU A 6 -3.64 -0.07 17.72
CA GLU A 6 -4.54 0.45 16.66
C GLU A 6 -4.94 -0.63 15.64
N ILE A 7 -4.03 -1.55 15.32
CA ILE A 7 -4.33 -2.70 14.44
C ILE A 7 -5.36 -3.63 15.09
N GLY A 8 -5.30 -3.79 16.42
CA GLY A 8 -6.29 -4.54 17.19
C GLY A 8 -7.66 -3.88 17.13
N GLU A 9 -7.73 -2.59 17.45
CA GLU A 9 -8.98 -1.81 17.48
C GLU A 9 -9.63 -1.76 16.08
N LEU A 10 -8.85 -1.53 15.01
CA LEU A 10 -9.36 -1.58 13.64
C LEU A 10 -9.88 -2.98 13.26
N ARG A 11 -9.21 -4.05 13.69
CA ARG A 11 -9.70 -5.42 13.45
C ARG A 11 -11.02 -5.68 14.14
N GLU A 12 -11.19 -5.20 15.38
CA GLU A 12 -12.46 -5.31 16.11
C GLU A 12 -13.56 -4.51 15.42
N ALA A 13 -13.30 -3.27 15.01
CA ALA A 13 -14.25 -2.45 14.27
C ALA A 13 -14.71 -3.11 12.96
N LEU A 14 -13.80 -3.77 12.24
CA LEU A 14 -14.12 -4.53 11.01
C LEU A 14 -15.08 -5.71 11.27
N THR A 15 -15.15 -6.27 12.48
CA THR A 15 -16.10 -7.35 12.81
C THR A 15 -17.55 -6.86 12.89
N THR A 16 -17.75 -5.58 13.21
CA THR A 16 -19.09 -4.98 13.32
C THR A 16 -19.70 -4.66 11.95
N GLY A 17 -18.85 -4.38 10.95
CA GLY A 17 -19.27 -3.92 9.62
C GLY A 17 -19.77 -2.47 9.59
N ASP A 18 -19.76 -1.77 10.72
CA ASP A 18 -20.24 -0.39 10.82
C ASP A 18 -19.20 0.60 10.32
N ALA A 19 -19.60 1.45 9.35
CA ALA A 19 -18.69 2.36 8.68
C ALA A 19 -18.08 3.44 9.60
N ALA A 20 -18.80 3.84 10.67
CA ALA A 20 -18.33 4.89 11.58
C ALA A 20 -17.16 4.42 12.46
N PRO A 21 -17.28 3.32 13.25
CA PRO A 21 -16.14 2.76 13.98
C PRO A 21 -14.95 2.44 13.08
N ILE A 22 -15.17 1.84 11.91
CA ILE A 22 -14.09 1.53 10.96
C ILE A 22 -13.32 2.80 10.56
N LYS A 23 -14.03 3.90 10.31
CA LYS A 23 -13.42 5.17 9.92
C LYS A 23 -12.60 5.77 11.06
N ASP A 24 -13.13 5.73 12.29
CA ASP A 24 -12.46 6.30 13.46
C ASP A 24 -11.16 5.53 13.75
N GLU A 25 -11.22 4.20 13.85
CA GLU A 25 -10.03 3.36 14.11
C GLU A 25 -9.01 3.42 12.95
N PHE A 26 -9.48 3.54 11.70
CA PHE A 26 -8.57 3.73 10.57
C PHE A 26 -7.83 5.08 10.66
N GLY A 27 -8.49 6.12 11.17
CA GLY A 27 -7.89 7.41 11.44
C GLY A 27 -6.80 7.34 12.51
N ASP A 28 -7.07 6.64 13.61
CA ASP A 28 -6.12 6.49 14.71
C ASP A 28 -4.90 5.64 14.31
N MET A 29 -5.09 4.60 13.49
CA MET A 29 -3.99 3.87 12.86
C MET A 29 -3.10 4.78 12.01
N LEU A 30 -3.67 5.63 11.15
CA LEU A 30 -2.90 6.58 10.35
C LEU A 30 -2.13 7.57 11.24
N PHE A 31 -2.77 8.09 12.28
CA PHE A 31 -2.14 8.99 13.25
C PHE A 31 -0.97 8.32 13.97
N ALA A 32 -1.13 7.08 14.40
CA ALA A 32 -0.07 6.32 15.06
C ALA A 32 1.14 6.10 14.13
N VAL A 33 0.92 5.77 12.85
CA VAL A 33 2.00 5.63 11.85
C VAL A 33 2.74 6.94 11.61
N VAL A 34 2.02 8.06 11.46
CA VAL A 34 2.64 9.39 11.31
C VAL A 34 3.43 9.76 12.56
N ASN A 35 2.88 9.48 13.75
CA ASN A 35 3.54 9.76 15.02
C ASN A 35 4.80 8.91 15.22
N LEU A 36 4.81 7.65 14.76
CA LEU A 36 6.02 6.82 14.70
C LEU A 36 7.09 7.48 13.80
N GLY A 37 6.70 7.96 12.61
CA GLY A 37 7.59 8.73 11.74
C GLY A 37 8.23 9.93 12.45
N ARG A 38 7.42 10.71 13.19
CA ARG A 38 7.91 11.82 14.03
C ARG A 38 8.93 11.36 15.08
N HIS A 39 8.68 10.25 15.78
CA HIS A 39 9.62 9.69 16.76
C HIS A 39 10.94 9.21 16.12
N LEU A 40 10.88 8.72 14.88
CA LEU A 40 12.04 8.34 14.07
C LEU A 40 12.74 9.53 13.39
N LYS A 41 12.23 10.76 13.58
CA LYS A 41 12.71 11.99 12.92
C LYS A 41 12.61 11.93 11.39
N LEU A 42 11.57 11.26 10.89
CA LEU A 42 11.24 11.18 9.47
C LEU A 42 10.11 12.15 9.13
N ASP A 43 10.17 12.70 7.92
CA ASP A 43 9.02 13.35 7.29
C ASP A 43 8.12 12.27 6.68
N ALA A 44 6.96 12.04 7.31
CA ALA A 44 6.02 11.00 6.90
C ALA A 44 5.41 11.26 5.52
N GLU A 45 5.17 12.53 5.16
CA GLU A 45 4.63 12.90 3.84
C GLU A 45 5.68 12.62 2.76
N ALA A 46 6.92 13.03 2.98
CA ALA A 46 8.01 12.76 2.03
C ALA A 46 8.28 11.26 1.88
N ALA A 47 8.22 10.49 2.98
CA ALA A 47 8.38 9.04 2.95
C ALA A 47 7.28 8.32 2.15
N LEU A 48 6.02 8.75 2.33
CA LEU A 48 4.89 8.24 1.58
C LEU A 48 4.98 8.63 0.09
N SER A 49 5.33 9.89 -0.20
CA SER A 49 5.55 10.38 -1.56
C SER A 49 6.61 9.57 -2.32
N GLY A 50 7.74 9.28 -1.69
CA GLY A 50 8.77 8.41 -2.26
C GLY A 50 8.32 6.97 -2.48
N THR A 51 7.38 6.46 -1.68
CA THR A 51 6.77 5.14 -1.88
C THR A 51 5.79 5.14 -3.05
N ASN A 52 4.97 6.19 -3.18
CA ASN A 52 4.06 6.38 -4.31
C ASN A 52 4.82 6.46 -5.64
N GLU A 53 5.96 7.15 -5.67
CA GLU A 53 6.80 7.23 -6.88
C GLU A 53 7.35 5.85 -7.30
N LYS A 54 7.81 5.05 -6.33
CA LYS A 54 8.26 3.67 -6.58
C LYS A 54 7.12 2.81 -7.11
N PHE A 55 5.93 2.93 -6.52
CA PHE A 55 4.74 2.21 -6.99
C PHE A 55 4.43 2.59 -8.45
N ARG A 56 4.34 3.90 -8.75
CA ARG A 56 4.08 4.42 -10.10
C ARG A 56 5.09 3.91 -11.12
N THR A 57 6.38 3.99 -10.80
CA THR A 57 7.46 3.53 -11.69
C THR A 57 7.32 2.04 -12.00
N ARG A 58 7.05 1.22 -10.99
CA ARG A 58 6.87 -0.23 -11.15
C ARG A 58 5.59 -0.57 -11.90
N PHE A 59 4.49 0.12 -11.61
CA PHE A 59 3.23 -0.11 -12.29
C PHE A 59 3.34 0.22 -13.80
N HIS A 60 4.01 1.32 -14.15
CA HIS A 60 4.30 1.63 -15.55
C HIS A 60 5.19 0.60 -16.25
N TYR A 61 6.06 -0.10 -15.51
CA TYR A 61 6.78 -1.24 -16.09
C TYR A 61 5.82 -2.38 -16.42
N VAL A 62 4.91 -2.74 -15.50
CA VAL A 62 3.91 -3.79 -15.73
C VAL A 62 3.04 -3.46 -16.94
N GLU A 63 2.53 -2.23 -17.03
CA GLU A 63 1.74 -1.74 -18.18
C GLU A 63 2.48 -1.93 -19.51
N ARG A 64 3.71 -1.41 -19.62
CA ARG A 64 4.51 -1.52 -20.85
C ARG A 64 4.85 -2.96 -21.22
N ALA A 65 5.10 -3.82 -20.23
CA ALA A 65 5.43 -5.22 -20.47
C ALA A 65 4.21 -6.02 -20.96
N LEU A 66 3.01 -5.72 -20.45
CA LEU A 66 1.76 -6.28 -20.96
C LEU A 66 1.49 -5.81 -22.39
N GLU A 67 1.60 -4.51 -22.66
CA GLU A 67 1.43 -3.96 -24.01
C GLU A 67 2.40 -4.59 -25.02
N ALA A 68 3.67 -4.76 -24.64
CA ALA A 68 4.69 -5.38 -25.49
C ALA A 68 4.41 -6.85 -25.81
N SER A 69 3.66 -7.56 -24.96
CA SER A 69 3.20 -8.93 -25.21
C SER A 69 1.84 -9.01 -25.90
N GLY A 70 1.25 -7.87 -26.30
CA GLY A 70 -0.06 -7.78 -26.94
C GLY A 70 -1.22 -7.99 -25.95
N ASN A 71 -0.98 -7.85 -24.66
CA ASN A 71 -1.97 -7.96 -23.59
C ASN A 71 -2.32 -6.58 -23.00
N THR A 72 -3.32 -6.52 -22.11
CA THR A 72 -3.71 -5.30 -21.39
C THR A 72 -3.91 -5.58 -19.91
N LEU A 73 -3.92 -4.55 -19.06
CA LEU A 73 -4.16 -4.70 -17.63
C LEU A 73 -5.51 -5.36 -17.32
N GLU A 74 -6.56 -5.03 -18.09
CA GLU A 74 -7.92 -5.54 -17.88
C GLU A 74 -8.04 -7.04 -18.20
N LYS A 75 -7.14 -7.56 -19.04
CA LYS A 75 -7.11 -8.95 -19.49
C LYS A 75 -6.07 -9.78 -18.76
N ALA A 76 -5.07 -9.13 -18.15
CA ALA A 76 -4.04 -9.79 -17.39
C ALA A 76 -4.61 -10.42 -16.11
N THR A 77 -4.09 -11.59 -15.79
CA THR A 77 -4.34 -12.24 -14.50
C THR A 77 -3.53 -11.56 -13.40
N LEU A 78 -3.97 -11.72 -12.14
CA LEU A 78 -3.20 -11.24 -10.98
C LEU A 78 -1.80 -11.86 -10.93
N ASP A 79 -1.66 -13.13 -11.33
CA ASP A 79 -0.37 -13.83 -11.35
C ASP A 79 0.59 -13.26 -12.41
N GLU A 80 0.08 -12.90 -13.60
CA GLU A 80 0.88 -12.23 -14.63
C GLU A 80 1.33 -10.84 -14.18
N MET A 81 0.43 -10.06 -13.60
CA MET A 81 0.76 -8.74 -13.06
C MET A 81 1.79 -8.84 -11.93
N GLU A 82 1.65 -9.82 -11.04
CA GLU A 82 2.60 -10.06 -9.95
C GLU A 82 3.98 -10.48 -10.49
N ALA A 83 4.03 -11.37 -11.48
CA ALA A 83 5.30 -11.77 -12.10
C ALA A 83 6.05 -10.57 -12.71
N LEU A 84 5.32 -9.68 -13.42
CA LEU A 84 5.89 -8.45 -13.97
C LEU A 84 6.26 -7.44 -12.88
N TRP A 85 5.48 -7.38 -11.80
CA TRP A 85 5.77 -6.54 -10.64
C TRP A 85 7.07 -6.95 -9.94
N GLN A 86 7.32 -8.25 -9.80
CA GLN A 86 8.58 -8.78 -9.25
C GLN A 86 9.78 -8.46 -10.15
N GLN A 87 9.61 -8.55 -11.48
CA GLN A 87 10.63 -8.06 -12.41
C GLN A 87 10.89 -6.56 -12.25
N ALA A 88 9.84 -5.75 -12.07
CA ALA A 88 9.95 -4.30 -11.87
C ALA A 88 10.65 -3.90 -10.56
N LYS A 89 10.54 -4.73 -9.51
CA LYS A 89 11.31 -4.56 -8.27
C LYS A 89 12.82 -4.80 -8.46
N GLY A 90 13.21 -5.48 -9.53
CA GLY A 90 14.59 -5.87 -9.80
C GLY A 90 15.03 -7.07 -8.95
N GLU A 91 14.10 -7.92 -8.52
CA GLU A 91 14.45 -9.15 -7.80
C GLU A 91 15.22 -10.11 -8.73
N LYS A 92 16.43 -10.49 -8.27
CA LYS A 92 17.16 -11.67 -8.71
C LYS A 92 16.91 -12.79 -7.71
#